data_AF-A0A0K1F209-F1
#
_entry.id   AF-A0A0K1F209-F1
#
_cell.length_a   1.000
_cell.length_b   1.000
_cell.length_c   1.000
_cell.angle_alpha   90.00
_cell.angle_beta   90.00
_cell.angle_gamma   90.00
#
_symmetry.space_group_name_H-M   'P 1'
#
loop_
_entity.id
_entity.type
_entity.pdbx_description
1 polymer ?
#
loop_
_entity_poly.entity_id
_entity_poly.type
_entity_poly.pdbx_seq_one_letter_code
_entity_poly.pdbx_strand_id
1 'polypeptide(L)'
;MSKYIEYKDSLAFHPGYYIEEIVEESGLTQADFAKRLGTTPKNLSLLMRGRQSLSVDMAMKLSRLLGTTVHYWLNLQNAYDTAIAQIASEEELEREKDVLKLLGYDYFRDNFGLPDLPRRLGEQVERVRTFLDVASLTVLTDRDMAVSFRSSTGTMSEGGIAKANTMVQIATNKAVATVAPKFDRKRFKEAIEFALTQTTNHEGFYPLIRERFLEAGVVLVVLPNLPGSKTNGATKRVGKSVMMMVNDRRLYADSFWFTLLHEAGHVIYGDYGISFESDAGDIEQKADEYAENKLIDPWLYQDFVRRSKGRFTMPFITAFAASIDRDPGIVLGRLENDGYLKHRNGMQSLRCKYHVSVE
;
A
#
# COMPACT_ATOMS: atom_id res chain seq x y z
N MET A 1 35.32 8.23 2.74
CA MET A 1 34.68 8.70 3.98
C MET A 1 35.66 9.64 4.66
N SER A 2 35.17 10.80 5.09
CA SER A 2 35.95 11.77 5.85
C SER A 2 36.22 11.23 7.26
N LYS A 3 37.35 11.58 7.88
CA LYS A 3 37.73 11.13 9.24
C LYS A 3 36.87 11.77 10.33
N TYR A 4 36.17 12.84 9.98
CA TYR A 4 35.19 13.51 10.81
C TYR A 4 34.03 13.97 9.94
N ILE A 5 32.88 14.13 10.56
CA ILE A 5 31.67 14.58 9.90
C ILE A 5 31.10 15.70 10.73
N GLU A 6 30.90 16.83 10.06
CA GLU A 6 30.21 17.98 10.60
C GLU A 6 28.79 17.94 10.06
N TYR A 7 27.81 17.91 10.97
CA TYR A 7 26.42 17.91 10.62
C TYR A 7 25.60 18.73 11.61
N LYS A 8 24.99 19.80 11.10
CA LYS A 8 24.39 20.86 11.93
C LYS A 8 25.41 21.31 13.00
N ASP A 9 25.03 21.24 14.27
CA ASP A 9 25.86 21.62 15.41
C ASP A 9 26.64 20.44 16.02
N SER A 10 26.69 19.28 15.34
CA SER A 10 27.35 18.07 15.83
C SER A 10 28.57 17.69 14.98
N LEU A 11 29.71 17.50 15.64
CA LEU A 11 30.95 17.03 15.04
C LEU A 11 31.24 15.62 15.55
N ALA A 12 31.27 14.65 14.65
CA ALA A 12 31.56 13.26 14.98
C ALA A 12 32.86 12.80 14.33
N PHE A 13 33.76 12.26 15.14
CA PHE A 13 35.07 11.79 14.69
C PHE A 13 35.09 10.27 14.66
N HIS A 14 35.55 9.72 13.53
CA HIS A 14 35.80 8.29 13.43
C HIS A 14 36.94 7.92 14.41
N PRO A 15 36.92 6.77 15.11
CA PRO A 15 38.00 6.37 16.02
C PRO A 15 39.40 6.43 15.40
N GLY A 16 39.47 6.20 14.10
CA GLY A 16 40.67 6.33 13.29
C GLY A 16 41.37 7.70 13.36
N TYR A 17 40.61 8.79 13.54
CA TYR A 17 41.15 10.13 13.73
C TYR A 17 42.06 10.17 14.97
N TYR A 18 41.55 9.73 16.12
CA TYR A 18 42.31 9.67 17.37
C TYR A 18 43.46 8.67 17.32
N ILE A 19 43.27 7.53 16.64
CA ILE A 19 44.34 6.54 16.48
C ILE A 19 45.50 7.12 15.67
N GLU A 20 45.21 7.95 14.67
CA GLU A 20 46.24 8.62 13.89
C GLU A 20 47.03 9.62 14.72
N GLU A 21 46.35 10.48 15.50
CA GLU A 21 47.01 11.39 16.44
C GLU A 21 47.91 10.63 17.43
N ILE A 22 47.41 9.52 18.01
CA ILE A 22 48.20 8.69 18.95
C ILE A 22 49.42 8.05 18.26
N VAL A 23 49.30 7.62 17.00
CA VAL A 23 50.42 7.07 16.23
C VAL A 23 51.47 8.16 16.01
N GLU A 24 51.05 9.36 15.59
CA GLU A 24 51.92 10.51 15.36
C GLU A 24 52.64 10.96 16.64
N GLU A 25 51.92 11.08 17.76
CA GLU A 25 52.48 11.47 19.07
C GLU A 25 53.42 10.42 19.66
N SER A 26 53.22 9.14 19.33
CA SER A 26 54.09 8.07 19.82
C SER A 26 55.52 8.11 19.25
N GLY A 27 55.75 8.89 18.18
CA GLY A 27 57.01 8.92 17.43
C GLY A 27 57.33 7.63 16.67
N LEU A 28 56.40 6.67 16.61
CA LEU A 28 56.57 5.40 15.90
C LEU A 28 56.08 5.52 14.45
N THR A 29 56.67 4.70 13.57
CA THR A 29 56.08 4.50 12.26
C THR A 29 54.75 3.75 12.40
N GLN A 30 53.83 3.95 11.45
CA GLN A 30 52.57 3.20 11.40
C GLN A 30 52.79 1.67 11.38
N ALA A 31 53.88 1.21 10.75
CA ALA A 31 54.22 -0.20 10.70
C ALA A 31 54.64 -0.74 12.07
N ASP A 32 55.45 0.02 12.81
CA ASP A 32 55.89 -0.35 14.16
C ASP A 32 54.72 -0.35 15.15
N PHE A 33 53.85 0.66 15.06
CA PHE A 33 52.64 0.73 15.88
C PHE A 33 51.71 -0.45 15.59
N ALA A 34 51.48 -0.78 14.32
CA ALA A 34 50.65 -1.92 13.92
C ALA A 34 51.20 -3.25 14.49
N LYS A 35 52.52 -3.43 14.44
CA LYS A 35 53.20 -4.61 14.99
C LYS A 35 52.99 -4.72 16.50
N ARG A 36 53.14 -3.61 17.24
CA ARG A 36 52.88 -3.57 18.70
C ARG A 36 51.42 -3.85 19.05
N LEU A 37 50.50 -3.35 18.23
CA LEU A 37 49.07 -3.56 18.39
C LEU A 37 48.64 -5.00 18.02
N GLY A 38 49.48 -5.77 17.34
CA GLY A 38 49.12 -7.12 16.87
C GLY A 38 48.17 -7.11 15.68
N THR A 39 48.41 -6.21 14.73
CA THR A 39 47.64 -6.04 13.50
C THR A 39 48.55 -5.78 12.29
N THR A 40 48.00 -5.79 11.09
CA THR A 40 48.78 -5.44 9.88
C THR A 40 48.82 -3.92 9.66
N PRO A 41 49.89 -3.36 9.08
CA PRO A 41 49.95 -1.94 8.73
C PRO A 41 48.79 -1.52 7.81
N LYS A 42 48.39 -2.41 6.88
CA LYS A 42 47.24 -2.20 6.00
C LYS A 42 45.94 -2.05 6.79
N ASN A 43 45.71 -2.93 7.77
CA ASN A 43 44.52 -2.88 8.62
C ASN A 43 44.49 -1.58 9.45
N LEU A 44 45.60 -1.24 10.11
CA LEU A 44 45.71 0.02 10.86
C LEU A 44 45.49 1.25 9.96
N SER A 45 46.04 1.24 8.74
CA SER A 45 45.86 2.31 7.75
C SER A 45 44.42 2.48 7.27
N LEU A 46 43.67 1.39 7.08
CA LEU A 46 42.25 1.47 6.73
C LEU A 46 41.44 2.09 7.88
N LEU A 47 41.77 1.72 9.13
CA LEU A 47 41.10 2.24 10.31
C LEU A 47 41.38 3.74 10.52
N MET A 48 42.66 4.16 10.49
CA MET A 48 43.06 5.58 10.61
C MET A 48 42.43 6.46 9.53
N ARG A 49 42.28 5.94 8.30
CA ARG A 49 41.62 6.68 7.20
C ARG A 49 40.09 6.67 7.26
N GLY A 50 39.46 6.09 8.29
CA GLY A 50 38.00 5.99 8.38
C GLY A 50 37.38 5.15 7.26
N ARG A 51 38.13 4.19 6.72
CA ARG A 51 37.66 3.31 5.62
C ARG A 51 37.07 1.99 6.13
N GLN A 52 37.15 1.74 7.43
CA GLN A 52 36.51 0.61 8.10
C GLN A 52 36.16 1.00 9.54
N SER A 53 35.09 0.42 10.07
CA SER A 53 34.72 0.55 11.47
C SER A 53 35.72 -0.13 12.39
N LEU A 54 35.84 0.38 13.61
CA LEU A 54 36.59 -0.26 14.68
C LEU A 54 35.89 -1.54 15.15
N SER A 55 36.56 -2.69 15.03
CA SER A 55 36.05 -3.95 15.58
C SER A 55 36.30 -4.07 17.09
N VAL A 56 35.55 -4.94 17.76
CA VAL A 56 35.74 -5.26 19.19
C VAL A 56 37.15 -5.81 19.46
N ASP A 57 37.72 -6.62 18.56
CA ASP A 57 39.11 -7.11 18.67
C ASP A 57 40.13 -5.96 18.64
N MET A 58 39.95 -5.01 17.71
CA MET A 58 40.81 -3.83 17.64
C MET A 58 40.66 -2.94 18.87
N ALA A 59 39.44 -2.75 19.38
CA ALA A 59 39.18 -2.04 20.64
C ALA A 59 39.87 -2.72 21.84
N MET A 60 39.83 -4.05 21.93
CA MET A 60 40.57 -4.81 22.95
C MET A 60 42.08 -4.60 22.84
N LYS A 61 42.65 -4.70 21.64
CA LYS A 61 44.09 -4.47 21.41
C LYS A 61 44.51 -3.06 21.78
N LEU A 62 43.75 -2.05 21.37
CA LEU A 62 44.01 -0.64 21.69
C LEU A 62 43.91 -0.38 23.19
N SER A 63 42.90 -0.95 23.87
CA SER A 63 42.73 -0.81 25.32
C SER A 63 43.94 -1.32 26.10
N ARG A 64 44.46 -2.50 25.73
CA ARG A 64 45.64 -3.11 26.36
C ARG A 64 46.92 -2.34 26.04
N LEU A 65 47.08 -1.89 24.80
CA LEU A 65 48.29 -1.17 24.37
C LEU A 65 48.40 0.22 25.02
N LEU A 66 47.28 0.93 25.16
CA LEU A 66 47.24 2.34 25.55
C LEU A 66 46.78 2.57 26.99
N GLY A 67 46.48 1.50 27.74
CA GLY A 67 45.97 1.61 29.12
C GLY A 67 44.58 2.25 29.22
N THR A 68 43.78 2.13 28.16
CA THR A 68 42.40 2.65 28.10
C THR A 68 41.40 1.51 28.27
N THR A 69 40.09 1.76 28.08
CA THR A 69 39.06 0.73 28.18
C THR A 69 38.52 0.34 26.79
N VAL A 70 38.02 -0.89 26.64
CA VAL A 70 37.33 -1.31 25.42
C VAL A 70 36.11 -0.43 25.14
N HIS A 71 35.36 -0.08 26.21
CA HIS A 71 34.19 0.79 26.12
C HIS A 71 34.51 2.17 25.58
N TYR A 72 35.65 2.77 25.96
CA TYR A 72 36.06 4.06 25.41
C TYR A 72 36.09 4.03 23.88
N TRP A 73 36.76 3.03 23.31
CA TRP A 73 36.91 2.89 21.87
C TRP A 73 35.61 2.54 21.15
N LEU A 74 34.79 1.65 21.72
CA LEU A 74 33.48 1.32 21.16
C LEU A 74 32.51 2.52 21.24
N ASN A 75 32.59 3.34 22.27
CA ASN A 75 31.78 4.55 22.38
C ASN A 75 32.14 5.58 21.30
N LEU A 76 33.42 5.72 20.96
CA LEU A 76 33.85 6.56 19.83
C LEU A 76 33.27 6.04 18.50
N GLN A 77 33.29 4.73 18.28
CA GLN A 77 32.71 4.12 17.08
C GLN A 77 31.19 4.33 17.04
N ASN A 78 30.50 4.05 18.14
CA ASN A 78 29.05 4.23 18.24
C ASN A 78 28.64 5.69 18.03
N ALA A 79 29.38 6.66 18.57
CA ALA A 79 29.11 8.07 18.37
C ALA A 79 29.23 8.47 16.90
N TYR A 80 30.29 8.00 16.21
CA TYR A 80 30.46 8.21 14.78
C TYR A 80 29.35 7.57 13.93
N ASP A 81 29.04 6.30 14.18
CA ASP A 81 28.02 5.56 13.44
C ASP A 81 26.62 6.15 13.66
N THR A 82 26.33 6.62 14.88
CA THR A 82 25.06 7.31 15.20
C THR A 82 24.95 8.61 14.41
N ALA A 83 26.02 9.40 14.31
CA ALA A 83 26.02 10.63 13.52
C ALA A 83 25.81 10.36 12.02
N ILE A 84 26.47 9.34 11.47
CA ILE A 84 26.23 8.87 10.09
C ILE A 84 24.75 8.49 9.89
N ALA A 85 24.20 7.69 10.81
CA ALA A 85 22.82 7.23 10.71
C ALA A 85 21.82 8.39 10.80
N GLN A 86 22.08 9.37 11.67
CA GLN A 86 21.26 10.57 11.78
C GLN A 86 21.24 11.38 10.47
N ILE A 87 22.39 11.56 9.83
CA ILE A 87 22.50 12.24 8.54
C ILE A 87 21.67 11.52 7.48
N ALA A 88 21.87 10.21 7.36
CA ALA A 88 21.13 9.39 6.40
C ALA A 88 19.62 9.42 6.66
N SER A 89 19.20 9.42 7.93
CA SER A 89 17.79 9.53 8.31
C SER A 89 17.18 10.88 7.94
N GLU A 90 17.95 11.97 7.99
CA GLU A 90 17.48 13.29 7.59
C GLU A 90 17.40 13.43 6.07
N GLU A 91 18.36 12.88 5.33
CA GLU A 91 18.30 12.75 3.87
C GLU A 91 17.09 11.91 3.43
N GLU A 92 16.81 10.81 4.14
CA GLU A 92 15.60 10.01 3.93
C GLU A 92 14.33 10.82 4.19
N LEU A 93 14.29 11.57 5.29
CA LEU A 93 13.14 12.41 5.62
C LEU A 93 12.83 13.44 4.52
N GLU A 94 13.85 14.03 3.88
CA GLU A 94 13.62 14.93 2.73
C GLU A 94 12.99 14.21 1.55
N ARG A 95 13.41 12.98 1.24
CA ARG A 95 12.77 12.15 0.20
C ARG A 95 11.34 11.77 0.57
N GLU A 96 11.10 11.42 1.82
CA GLU A 96 9.75 11.10 2.32
C GLU A 96 8.81 12.31 2.25
N LYS A 97 9.30 13.53 2.46
CA LYS A 97 8.51 14.76 2.26
C LYS A 97 8.05 14.89 0.82
N ASP A 98 8.87 14.51 -0.17
CA ASP A 98 8.48 14.53 -1.57
C ASP A 98 7.40 13.49 -1.86
N VAL A 99 7.52 12.28 -1.31
CA VAL A 99 6.46 11.27 -1.41
C VAL A 99 5.17 11.76 -0.75
N LEU A 100 5.25 12.36 0.44
CA LEU A 100 4.08 12.90 1.14
C LEU A 100 3.36 13.97 0.31
N LYS A 101 4.09 14.81 -0.44
CA LYS A 101 3.48 15.78 -1.38
C LYS A 101 2.68 15.08 -2.49
N LEU A 102 3.15 13.92 -2.96
CA LEU A 102 2.40 13.12 -3.94
C LEU A 102 1.11 12.58 -3.34
N LEU A 103 1.16 12.09 -2.09
CA LEU A 103 0.01 11.48 -1.41
C LEU A 103 -1.03 12.51 -0.96
N GLY A 104 -0.59 13.65 -0.41
CA GLY A 104 -1.45 14.64 0.22
C GLY A 104 -1.78 14.28 1.67
N TYR A 105 -1.31 15.06 2.63
CA TYR A 105 -1.59 14.83 4.05
C TYR A 105 -3.06 15.04 4.42
N ASP A 106 -3.73 15.95 3.71
CA ASP A 106 -5.15 16.24 3.81
C ASP A 106 -6.01 15.00 3.63
N TYR A 107 -5.67 14.11 2.69
CA TYR A 107 -6.35 12.84 2.53
C TYR A 107 -6.37 12.02 3.83
N PHE A 108 -5.24 11.94 4.54
CA PHE A 108 -5.16 11.18 5.78
C PHE A 108 -5.89 11.86 6.95
N ARG A 109 -5.76 13.18 7.06
CA ARG A 109 -6.46 13.98 8.07
C ARG A 109 -7.98 13.86 7.91
N ASP A 110 -8.47 14.08 6.69
CA ASP A 110 -9.90 14.24 6.41
C ASP A 110 -10.63 12.88 6.42
N ASN A 111 -9.95 11.79 6.06
CA ASN A 111 -10.57 10.46 5.98
C ASN A 111 -10.23 9.52 7.14
N PHE A 112 -9.11 9.72 7.85
CA PHE A 112 -8.64 8.80 8.88
C PHE A 112 -8.31 9.48 10.22
N GLY A 113 -8.67 10.76 10.38
CA GLY A 113 -8.60 11.46 11.66
C GLY A 113 -7.17 11.76 12.13
N LEU A 114 -6.20 11.82 11.22
CA LEU A 114 -4.85 12.29 11.57
C LEU A 114 -4.91 13.76 12.05
N PRO A 115 -4.01 14.20 12.95
CA PRO A 115 -4.06 15.54 13.53
C PRO A 115 -3.77 16.64 12.49
N ASP A 116 -4.34 17.83 12.67
CA ASP A 116 -3.98 18.97 11.81
C ASP A 116 -2.58 19.51 12.16
N LEU A 117 -1.67 19.46 11.18
CA LEU A 117 -0.24 19.78 11.36
C LEU A 117 0.24 20.76 10.27
N PRO A 118 -0.29 21.98 10.19
CA PRO A 118 0.01 22.91 9.10
C PRO A 118 1.50 23.25 9.05
N ARG A 119 2.10 23.12 7.86
CA ARG A 119 3.52 23.42 7.55
C ARG A 119 4.56 22.59 8.33
N ARG A 120 4.14 21.55 9.07
CA ARG A 120 5.04 20.66 9.85
C ARG A 120 5.29 19.35 9.10
N LEU A 121 5.92 19.43 7.91
CA LEU A 121 6.05 18.28 7.00
C LEU A 121 6.75 17.06 7.63
N GLY A 122 7.78 17.27 8.46
CA GLY A 122 8.46 16.14 9.12
C GLY A 122 7.55 15.35 10.06
N GLU A 123 6.75 16.05 10.86
CA GLU A 123 5.77 15.40 11.74
C GLU A 123 4.62 14.80 10.95
N GLN A 124 4.20 15.41 9.85
CA GLN A 124 3.22 14.80 8.95
C GLN A 124 3.73 13.46 8.41
N VAL A 125 4.99 13.39 7.96
CA VAL A 125 5.63 12.14 7.52
C VAL A 125 5.61 11.10 8.64
N GLU A 126 6.00 11.47 9.86
CA GLU A 126 5.94 10.58 11.03
C GLU A 126 4.53 10.04 11.27
N ARG A 127 3.50 10.90 11.25
CA ARG A 127 2.11 10.47 11.44
C ARG A 127 1.64 9.50 10.36
N VAL A 128 2.00 9.75 9.10
CA VAL A 128 1.62 8.87 7.99
C VAL A 128 2.39 7.55 8.06
N ARG A 129 3.69 7.53 8.39
CA ARG A 129 4.46 6.30 8.61
C ARG A 129 3.83 5.43 9.69
N THR A 130 3.52 6.02 10.85
CA THR A 130 2.89 5.30 11.96
C THR A 130 1.51 4.77 11.58
N PHE A 131 0.71 5.55 10.87
CA PHE A 131 -0.61 5.12 10.40
C PHE A 131 -0.55 3.97 9.39
N LEU A 132 0.37 4.05 8.44
CA LEU A 132 0.59 3.03 7.41
C LEU A 132 1.38 1.82 7.91
N ASP A 133 1.96 1.88 9.11
CA ASP A 133 2.85 0.87 9.68
C ASP A 133 4.02 0.53 8.73
N VAL A 134 4.70 1.58 8.24
CA VAL A 134 5.85 1.46 7.33
C VAL A 134 7.07 2.21 7.88
N ALA A 135 8.26 1.67 7.61
CA ALA A 135 9.53 2.26 8.06
C ALA A 135 9.88 3.57 7.33
N SER A 136 9.49 3.69 6.06
CA SER A 136 9.65 4.90 5.24
C SER A 136 8.52 5.01 4.23
N LEU A 137 8.10 6.22 3.88
CA LEU A 137 7.14 6.44 2.80
C LEU A 137 7.73 6.13 1.41
N THR A 138 9.05 6.14 1.25
CA THR A 138 9.69 5.88 -0.06
C THR A 138 9.45 4.47 -0.58
N VAL A 139 9.19 3.50 0.31
CA VAL A 139 8.83 2.13 -0.10
C VAL A 139 7.52 2.08 -0.91
N LEU A 140 6.65 3.08 -0.76
CA LEU A 140 5.38 3.15 -1.47
C LEU A 140 5.58 3.47 -2.96
N THR A 141 6.72 4.01 -3.37
CA THR A 141 7.00 4.30 -4.78
C THR A 141 7.48 3.05 -5.55
N ASP A 142 7.79 1.96 -4.84
CA ASP A 142 8.19 0.68 -5.43
C ASP A 142 6.96 -0.05 -6.01
N ARG A 143 7.07 -0.49 -7.27
CA ARG A 143 5.99 -1.19 -7.98
C ARG A 143 5.63 -2.53 -7.36
N ASP A 144 6.54 -3.23 -6.68
CA ASP A 144 6.25 -4.57 -6.18
C ASP A 144 6.09 -4.64 -4.64
N MET A 145 5.88 -3.49 -3.99
CA MET A 145 5.85 -3.41 -2.52
C MET A 145 4.74 -4.25 -1.87
N ALA A 146 3.48 -4.04 -2.28
CA ALA A 146 2.35 -4.57 -1.52
C ALA A 146 1.66 -5.76 -2.20
N VAL A 147 1.47 -5.69 -3.51
CA VAL A 147 0.81 -6.69 -4.37
C VAL A 147 1.33 -6.50 -5.79
N SER A 148 1.39 -7.57 -6.59
CA SER A 148 1.73 -7.45 -8.01
C SER A 148 0.75 -6.51 -8.71
N PHE A 149 1.29 -5.47 -9.36
CA PHE A 149 0.51 -4.61 -10.22
C PHE A 149 0.09 -5.46 -11.43
N ARG A 150 -1.22 -5.57 -11.67
CA ARG A 150 -1.69 -6.17 -12.91
C ARG A 150 -1.24 -5.31 -14.09
N SER A 151 -1.24 -5.88 -15.29
CA SER A 151 -0.66 -5.29 -16.49
C SER A 151 -1.35 -3.99 -16.88
N SER A 152 -0.99 -2.90 -16.20
CA SER A 152 -1.30 -1.55 -16.62
C SER A 152 -0.53 -1.33 -17.92
N THR A 153 -1.24 -1.30 -19.04
CA THR A 153 -0.66 -1.12 -20.39
C THR A 153 0.01 0.25 -20.59
N GLY A 154 0.03 1.12 -19.56
CA GLY A 154 0.80 2.36 -19.52
C GLY A 154 1.73 2.42 -18.31
N THR A 155 2.88 3.08 -18.48
CA THR A 155 3.81 3.42 -17.40
C THR A 155 3.10 4.29 -16.36
N MET A 156 2.61 3.72 -15.27
CA MET A 156 2.09 4.50 -14.14
C MET A 156 3.17 5.47 -13.66
N SER A 157 2.78 6.71 -13.36
CA SER A 157 3.66 7.68 -12.72
C SER A 157 3.98 7.22 -11.30
N GLU A 158 5.13 7.66 -10.79
CA GLU A 158 5.56 7.40 -9.41
C GLU A 158 4.48 7.77 -8.39
N GLY A 159 3.84 8.93 -8.55
CA GLY A 159 2.72 9.34 -7.70
C GLY A 159 1.48 8.44 -7.82
N GLY A 160 1.22 7.85 -8.99
CA GLY A 160 0.14 6.87 -9.14
C GLY A 160 0.43 5.57 -8.39
N ILE A 161 1.68 5.09 -8.48
CA ILE A 161 2.17 3.90 -7.76
C ILE A 161 2.10 4.13 -6.24
N ALA A 162 2.63 5.25 -5.76
CA ALA A 162 2.60 5.63 -4.34
C ALA A 162 1.18 5.64 -3.78
N LYS A 163 0.23 6.20 -4.53
CA LYS A 163 -1.18 6.27 -4.13
C LYS A 163 -1.86 4.90 -4.13
N ALA A 164 -1.60 4.07 -5.15
CA ALA A 164 -2.12 2.71 -5.21
C ALA A 164 -1.62 1.87 -4.03
N ASN A 165 -0.30 1.87 -3.79
CA ASN A 165 0.33 1.17 -2.67
C ASN A 165 -0.17 1.69 -1.31
N THR A 166 -0.37 3.00 -1.17
CA THR A 166 -0.96 3.59 0.03
C THR A 166 -2.32 2.97 0.34
N MET A 167 -3.23 2.89 -0.63
CA MET A 167 -4.56 2.31 -0.39
C MET A 167 -4.49 0.83 -0.05
N VAL A 168 -3.67 0.05 -0.76
CA VAL A 168 -3.46 -1.37 -0.47
C VAL A 168 -2.85 -1.57 0.92
N GLN A 169 -1.94 -0.71 1.35
CA GLN A 169 -1.33 -0.77 2.68
C GLN A 169 -2.35 -0.47 3.78
N ILE A 170 -3.20 0.54 3.60
CA ILE A 170 -4.31 0.83 4.54
C ILE A 170 -5.24 -0.38 4.66
N ALA A 171 -5.64 -0.98 3.53
CA ALA A 171 -6.49 -2.18 3.54
C ALA A 171 -5.78 -3.39 4.15
N THR A 172 -4.48 -3.55 3.92
CA THR A 172 -3.67 -4.62 4.52
C THR A 172 -3.63 -4.47 6.04
N ASN A 173 -3.38 -3.27 6.57
CA ASN A 173 -3.36 -3.04 8.02
C ASN A 173 -4.71 -3.35 8.67
N LYS A 174 -5.82 -2.89 8.07
CA LYS A 174 -7.17 -3.24 8.53
C LYS A 174 -7.41 -4.76 8.49
N ALA A 175 -6.95 -5.45 7.45
CA ALA A 175 -7.08 -6.90 7.33
C ALA A 175 -6.24 -7.67 8.35
N VAL A 176 -5.00 -7.24 8.62
CA VAL A 176 -4.12 -7.84 9.63
C VAL A 176 -4.70 -7.67 11.04
N ALA A 177 -5.30 -6.52 11.34
CA ALA A 177 -5.96 -6.27 12.62
C ALA A 177 -7.29 -7.04 12.80
N THR A 178 -7.84 -7.61 11.72
CA THR A 178 -9.13 -8.32 11.75
C THR A 178 -8.91 -9.82 11.99
N VAL A 179 -9.56 -10.36 13.02
CA VAL A 179 -9.57 -11.81 13.25
C VAL A 179 -10.48 -12.47 12.22
N ALA A 180 -9.89 -13.16 11.24
CA ALA A 180 -10.60 -13.85 10.18
C ALA A 180 -10.29 -15.36 10.17
N PRO A 181 -11.28 -16.23 9.88
CA PRO A 181 -11.05 -17.65 9.67
C PRO A 181 -10.22 -17.90 8.40
N LYS A 182 -9.78 -19.15 8.22
CA LYS A 182 -9.15 -19.58 6.97
C LYS A 182 -10.15 -19.40 5.81
N PHE A 183 -9.67 -18.86 4.69
CA PHE A 183 -10.47 -18.69 3.48
C PHE A 183 -11.10 -20.02 3.03
N ASP A 184 -12.42 -19.98 2.88
CA ASP A 184 -13.24 -21.08 2.39
C ASP A 184 -13.96 -20.64 1.11
N ARG A 185 -13.52 -21.20 -0.02
CA ARG A 185 -14.05 -20.86 -1.35
C ARG A 185 -15.54 -21.20 -1.48
N LYS A 186 -16.04 -22.26 -0.82
CA LYS A 186 -17.46 -22.65 -0.92
C LYS A 186 -18.32 -21.65 -0.16
N ARG A 187 -17.95 -21.35 1.09
CA ARG A 187 -18.64 -20.33 1.90
C ARG A 187 -18.58 -18.96 1.25
N PHE A 188 -17.48 -18.62 0.58
CA PHE A 188 -17.38 -17.34 -0.13
C PHE A 188 -18.34 -17.26 -1.32
N LYS A 189 -18.52 -18.36 -2.07
CA LYS A 189 -19.57 -18.41 -3.11
C LYS A 189 -20.97 -18.21 -2.53
N GLU A 190 -21.28 -18.85 -1.41
CA GLU A 190 -22.55 -18.68 -0.70
C GLU A 190 -22.74 -17.23 -0.22
N ALA A 191 -21.67 -16.60 0.27
CA ALA A 191 -21.67 -15.20 0.69
C ALA A 191 -21.89 -14.24 -0.50
N ILE A 192 -21.33 -14.54 -1.68
CA ILE A 192 -21.59 -13.79 -2.92
C ILE A 192 -23.06 -13.90 -3.32
N GLU A 193 -23.65 -15.09 -3.28
CA GLU A 193 -25.09 -15.26 -3.57
C GLU A 193 -25.95 -14.46 -2.58
N PHE A 194 -25.58 -14.44 -1.30
CA PHE A 194 -26.23 -13.57 -0.32
C PHE A 194 -26.07 -12.08 -0.67
N ALA A 195 -24.87 -11.62 -1.06
CA ALA A 195 -24.63 -10.24 -1.41
C ALA A 195 -25.50 -9.78 -2.61
N LEU A 196 -25.75 -10.66 -3.59
CA LEU A 196 -26.64 -10.39 -4.72
C LEU A 196 -28.09 -10.08 -4.29
N THR A 197 -28.58 -10.69 -3.20
CA THR A 197 -29.90 -10.40 -2.61
C THR A 197 -29.98 -9.01 -1.98
N GLN A 198 -28.84 -8.37 -1.74
CA GLN A 198 -28.76 -7.07 -1.10
C GLN A 198 -28.68 -5.92 -2.11
N THR A 199 -28.75 -6.19 -3.42
CA THR A 199 -28.54 -5.15 -4.43
C THR A 199 -29.55 -4.02 -4.38
N THR A 200 -30.80 -4.33 -3.99
CA THR A 200 -31.91 -3.39 -3.79
C THR A 200 -31.94 -2.79 -2.37
N ASN A 201 -31.08 -3.27 -1.46
CA ASN A 201 -30.95 -2.72 -0.13
C ASN A 201 -29.95 -1.56 -0.16
N HIS A 202 -30.46 -0.34 -0.14
CA HIS A 202 -29.62 0.86 -0.24
C HIS A 202 -29.11 1.39 1.10
N GLU A 203 -29.58 0.85 2.22
CA GLU A 203 -29.21 1.29 3.57
C GLU A 203 -28.88 0.09 4.47
N GLY A 204 -27.67 0.05 5.02
CA GLY A 204 -27.28 -1.01 5.96
C GLY A 204 -26.94 -2.36 5.35
N PHE A 205 -26.85 -2.49 4.02
CA PHE A 205 -26.37 -3.73 3.37
C PHE A 205 -24.90 -4.04 3.66
N TYR A 206 -24.07 -2.99 3.82
CA TYR A 206 -22.62 -3.14 3.92
C TYR A 206 -22.16 -3.97 5.13
N PRO A 207 -22.64 -3.72 6.37
CA PRO A 207 -22.33 -4.58 7.51
C PRO A 207 -22.71 -6.05 7.28
N LEU A 208 -23.85 -6.30 6.63
CA LEU A 208 -24.34 -7.66 6.37
C LEU A 208 -23.42 -8.42 5.41
N ILE A 209 -23.05 -7.81 4.28
CA ILE A 209 -22.14 -8.46 3.31
C ILE A 209 -20.74 -8.61 3.90
N ARG A 210 -20.27 -7.63 4.68
CA ARG A 210 -18.97 -7.67 5.33
C ARG A 210 -18.87 -8.83 6.32
N GLU A 211 -19.91 -9.05 7.13
CA GLU A 211 -19.99 -10.19 8.06
C GLU A 211 -19.97 -11.53 7.31
N ARG A 212 -20.78 -11.68 6.26
CA ARG A 212 -20.80 -12.92 5.46
C ARG A 212 -19.47 -13.21 4.76
N PHE A 213 -18.80 -12.17 4.28
CA PHE A 213 -17.49 -12.30 3.65
C PHE A 213 -16.44 -12.69 4.70
N LEU A 214 -16.48 -12.06 5.88
CA LEU A 214 -15.59 -12.37 6.98
C LEU A 214 -15.76 -13.82 7.46
N GLU A 215 -17.00 -14.30 7.58
CA GLU A 215 -17.34 -15.68 7.89
C GLU A 215 -16.67 -16.68 6.92
N ALA A 216 -16.55 -16.31 5.64
CA ALA A 216 -15.87 -17.09 4.60
C ALA A 216 -14.34 -16.89 4.57
N GLY A 217 -13.78 -16.08 5.46
CA GLY A 217 -12.35 -15.76 5.50
C GLY A 217 -11.93 -14.71 4.47
N VAL A 218 -12.83 -13.81 4.08
CA VAL A 218 -12.56 -12.64 3.22
C VAL A 218 -12.82 -11.36 4.01
N VAL A 219 -11.77 -10.58 4.26
CA VAL A 219 -11.90 -9.26 4.89
C VAL A 219 -12.17 -8.22 3.81
N LEU A 220 -13.44 -7.82 3.70
CA LEU A 220 -13.86 -6.73 2.82
C LEU A 220 -13.50 -5.38 3.45
N VAL A 221 -12.74 -4.57 2.71
CA VAL A 221 -12.35 -3.21 3.10
C VAL A 221 -12.79 -2.24 2.00
N VAL A 222 -13.67 -1.31 2.34
CA VAL A 222 -14.01 -0.20 1.44
C VAL A 222 -13.22 1.04 1.88
N LEU A 223 -12.50 1.66 0.96
CA LEU A 223 -11.67 2.84 1.23
C LEU A 223 -12.12 4.06 0.43
N PRO A 224 -11.96 5.27 0.99
CA PRO A 224 -12.14 6.50 0.23
C PRO A 224 -11.09 6.60 -0.89
N ASN A 225 -11.48 7.16 -2.01
CA ASN A 225 -10.64 7.27 -3.18
C ASN A 225 -9.51 8.26 -2.95
N LEU A 226 -8.27 7.79 -3.07
CA LEU A 226 -7.09 8.64 -3.17
C LEU A 226 -6.92 9.14 -4.62
N PRO A 227 -7.17 10.42 -4.94
CA PRO A 227 -7.23 10.88 -6.32
C PRO A 227 -5.91 10.68 -7.07
N GLY A 228 -5.98 10.03 -8.23
CA GLY A 228 -4.81 9.72 -9.06
C GLY A 228 -4.21 8.32 -8.84
N SER A 229 -4.73 7.53 -7.89
CA SER A 229 -4.38 6.11 -7.73
C SER A 229 -4.76 5.26 -8.95
N LYS A 230 -5.89 5.60 -9.59
CA LYS A 230 -6.53 4.83 -10.68
C LYS A 230 -6.89 3.38 -10.34
N THR A 231 -6.83 3.02 -9.06
CA THR A 231 -7.19 1.68 -8.57
C THR A 231 -8.70 1.56 -8.42
N ASN A 232 -9.28 0.47 -8.89
CA ASN A 232 -10.68 0.11 -8.65
C ASN A 232 -10.82 -0.77 -7.41
N GLY A 233 -9.86 -1.65 -7.19
CA GLY A 233 -9.81 -2.54 -6.05
C GLY A 233 -8.46 -3.25 -5.96
N ALA A 234 -8.33 -4.11 -4.96
CA ALA A 234 -7.17 -4.98 -4.83
C ALA A 234 -7.52 -6.22 -4.02
N THR A 235 -6.82 -7.32 -4.30
CA THR A 235 -6.96 -8.58 -3.58
C THR A 235 -5.59 -9.08 -3.13
N LYS A 236 -5.50 -9.53 -1.88
CA LYS A 236 -4.23 -10.01 -1.29
C LYS A 236 -4.49 -11.12 -0.29
N ARG A 237 -3.64 -12.14 -0.26
CA ARG A 237 -3.65 -13.10 0.86
C ARG A 237 -3.05 -12.47 2.11
N VAL A 238 -3.75 -12.57 3.23
CA VAL A 238 -3.28 -12.10 4.55
C VAL A 238 -3.34 -13.28 5.51
N GLY A 239 -2.19 -13.88 5.78
CA GLY A 239 -2.12 -15.12 6.57
C GLY A 239 -2.97 -16.24 5.94
N LYS A 240 -4.04 -16.65 6.64
CA LYS A 240 -4.96 -17.71 6.19
C LYS A 240 -6.23 -17.18 5.50
N SER A 241 -6.46 -15.87 5.53
CA SER A 241 -7.61 -15.19 4.94
C SER A 241 -7.22 -14.44 3.67
N VAL A 242 -8.21 -13.80 3.04
CA VAL A 242 -8.03 -12.93 1.87
C VAL A 242 -8.50 -11.53 2.24
N MET A 243 -7.68 -10.52 1.98
CA MET A 243 -8.11 -9.12 1.95
C MET A 243 -8.68 -8.82 0.57
N MET A 244 -9.84 -8.16 0.55
CA MET A 244 -10.47 -7.66 -0.66
C MET A 244 -10.83 -6.19 -0.44
N MET A 245 -10.17 -5.32 -1.20
CA MET A 245 -10.31 -3.88 -1.14
C MET A 245 -11.15 -3.40 -2.30
N VAL A 246 -12.13 -2.54 -2.02
CA VAL A 246 -12.92 -1.82 -3.02
C VAL A 246 -12.77 -0.32 -2.78
N ASN A 247 -12.55 0.44 -3.85
CA ASN A 247 -12.46 1.88 -3.78
C ASN A 247 -13.85 2.53 -3.91
N ASP A 248 -14.13 3.57 -3.12
CA ASP A 248 -15.38 4.32 -3.16
C ASP A 248 -15.55 5.23 -4.38
N ARG A 249 -14.57 5.33 -5.29
CA ARG A 249 -14.60 6.24 -6.45
C ARG A 249 -15.89 6.16 -7.27
N ARG A 250 -16.53 4.99 -7.33
CA ARG A 250 -17.78 4.76 -8.07
C ARG A 250 -18.90 4.32 -7.11
N LEU A 251 -19.58 5.32 -6.56
CA LEU A 251 -20.63 5.15 -5.55
C LEU A 251 -22.01 4.77 -6.10
N TYR A 252 -22.20 4.73 -7.42
CA TYR A 252 -23.50 4.31 -7.96
C TYR A 252 -23.66 2.80 -7.85
N ALA A 253 -24.88 2.34 -7.57
CA ALA A 253 -25.20 0.95 -7.32
C ALA A 253 -24.64 0.00 -8.39
N ASP A 254 -24.81 0.34 -9.68
CA ASP A 254 -24.24 -0.40 -10.80
C ASP A 254 -22.73 -0.58 -10.68
N SER A 255 -22.02 0.52 -10.54
CA SER A 255 -20.56 0.53 -10.49
C SER A 255 -19.98 -0.12 -9.23
N PHE A 256 -20.62 0.08 -8.08
CA PHE A 256 -20.19 -0.53 -6.83
C PHE A 256 -20.34 -2.05 -6.87
N TRP A 257 -21.52 -2.55 -7.26
CA TRP A 257 -21.80 -3.98 -7.29
C TRP A 257 -20.97 -4.69 -8.36
N PHE A 258 -20.72 -4.04 -9.50
CA PHE A 258 -19.79 -4.53 -10.50
C PHE A 258 -18.37 -4.67 -9.93
N THR A 259 -17.80 -3.61 -9.33
CA THR A 259 -16.45 -3.67 -8.77
C THR A 259 -16.34 -4.70 -7.65
N LEU A 260 -17.34 -4.80 -6.76
CA LEU A 260 -17.34 -5.80 -5.69
C LEU A 260 -17.27 -7.23 -6.24
N LEU A 261 -18.08 -7.55 -7.25
CA LEU A 261 -18.11 -8.90 -7.83
C LEU A 261 -16.94 -9.18 -8.77
N HIS A 262 -16.39 -8.16 -9.40
CA HIS A 262 -15.15 -8.24 -10.16
C HIS A 262 -14.00 -8.67 -9.23
N GLU A 263 -13.82 -7.99 -8.09
CA GLU A 263 -12.83 -8.39 -7.09
C GLU A 263 -13.10 -9.77 -6.51
N ALA A 264 -14.38 -10.11 -6.27
CA ALA A 264 -14.75 -11.46 -5.86
C ALA A 264 -14.38 -12.51 -6.92
N GLY A 265 -14.51 -12.18 -8.21
CA GLY A 265 -14.06 -12.98 -9.34
C GLY A 265 -12.58 -13.33 -9.24
N HIS A 266 -11.72 -12.34 -8.99
CA HIS A 266 -10.28 -12.57 -8.77
C HIS A 266 -10.02 -13.55 -7.61
N VAL A 267 -10.69 -13.34 -6.47
CA VAL A 267 -10.56 -14.25 -5.32
C VAL A 267 -11.02 -15.68 -5.66
N ILE A 268 -12.09 -15.84 -6.45
CA ILE A 268 -12.59 -17.15 -6.89
C ILE A 268 -11.59 -17.86 -7.80
N TYR A 269 -11.00 -17.13 -8.75
CA TYR A 269 -9.98 -17.67 -9.66
C TYR A 269 -8.60 -17.82 -9.00
N GLY A 270 -8.43 -17.31 -7.78
CA GLY A 270 -7.16 -17.38 -7.04
C GLY A 270 -6.11 -16.42 -7.58
N ASP A 271 -6.56 -15.35 -8.24
CA ASP A 271 -5.73 -14.25 -8.69
C ASP A 271 -5.70 -13.16 -7.60
N TYR A 272 -4.50 -12.70 -7.25
CA TYR A 272 -4.28 -11.72 -6.18
C TYR A 272 -3.41 -10.60 -6.73
N GLY A 273 -3.99 -9.40 -6.84
CA GLY A 273 -3.46 -8.29 -7.63
C GLY A 273 -4.04 -6.94 -7.22
N ILE A 274 -3.43 -5.85 -7.68
CA ILE A 274 -4.09 -4.53 -7.73
C ILE A 274 -4.81 -4.41 -9.08
N SER A 275 -6.09 -4.01 -9.07
CA SER A 275 -6.91 -3.80 -10.27
C SER A 275 -6.95 -2.31 -10.63
N PHE A 276 -6.64 -1.98 -11.88
CA PHE A 276 -6.65 -0.61 -12.43
C PHE A 276 -7.73 -0.42 -13.50
N GLU A 277 -8.12 0.83 -13.76
CA GLU A 277 -9.15 1.18 -14.75
C GLU A 277 -8.86 0.76 -16.21
N SER A 278 -7.61 0.45 -16.55
CA SER A 278 -7.18 0.13 -17.92
C SER A 278 -6.51 -1.24 -18.02
N ASP A 279 -6.77 -2.12 -17.06
CA ASP A 279 -6.23 -3.47 -17.09
C ASP A 279 -6.88 -4.26 -18.23
N ALA A 280 -6.06 -5.04 -18.92
CA ALA A 280 -6.48 -5.87 -20.03
C ALA A 280 -5.70 -7.19 -19.99
N GLY A 281 -6.41 -8.31 -20.15
CA GLY A 281 -5.83 -9.64 -20.18
C GLY A 281 -6.86 -10.73 -19.82
N ASP A 282 -6.49 -11.99 -20.04
CA ASP A 282 -7.39 -13.14 -19.87
C ASP A 282 -7.98 -13.27 -18.46
N ILE A 283 -7.24 -12.87 -17.44
CA ILE A 283 -7.71 -12.93 -16.04
C ILE A 283 -8.70 -11.80 -15.76
N GLU A 284 -8.42 -10.60 -16.25
CA GLU A 284 -9.31 -9.43 -16.12
C GLU A 284 -10.64 -9.70 -16.83
N GLN A 285 -10.59 -10.21 -18.06
CA GLN A 285 -11.78 -10.60 -18.81
C GLN A 285 -12.61 -11.65 -18.06
N LYS A 286 -11.97 -12.63 -17.40
CA LYS A 286 -12.68 -13.62 -16.58
C LYS A 286 -13.36 -13.01 -15.37
N ALA A 287 -12.75 -12.00 -14.75
CA ALA A 287 -13.32 -11.30 -13.61
C ALA A 287 -14.50 -10.40 -14.04
N ASP A 288 -14.37 -9.71 -15.17
CA ASP A 288 -15.46 -8.94 -15.79
C ASP A 288 -16.64 -9.84 -16.15
N GLU A 289 -16.40 -10.91 -16.93
CA GLU A 289 -17.43 -11.88 -17.28
C GLU A 289 -18.07 -12.50 -16.03
N TYR A 290 -17.30 -12.77 -14.98
CA TYR A 290 -17.82 -13.27 -13.72
C TYR A 290 -18.79 -12.27 -13.06
N ALA A 291 -18.40 -11.00 -12.97
CA ALA A 291 -19.22 -9.95 -12.38
C ALA A 291 -20.52 -9.74 -13.18
N GLU A 292 -20.40 -9.59 -14.49
CA GLU A 292 -21.54 -9.38 -15.41
C GLU A 292 -22.57 -10.49 -15.29
N ASN A 293 -22.11 -11.74 -15.41
CA ASN A 293 -22.96 -12.93 -15.42
C ASN A 293 -23.58 -13.22 -14.05
N LYS A 294 -22.95 -12.77 -12.95
CA LYS A 294 -23.50 -12.88 -11.60
C LYS A 294 -24.56 -11.83 -11.30
N LEU A 295 -24.34 -10.60 -11.78
CA LEU A 295 -25.32 -9.53 -11.63
C LEU A 295 -26.58 -9.82 -12.44
N ILE A 296 -26.41 -10.24 -13.70
CA ILE A 296 -27.50 -10.52 -14.61
C ILE A 296 -27.20 -11.82 -15.35
N ASP A 297 -28.11 -12.80 -15.25
CA ASP A 297 -27.98 -14.03 -16.01
C ASP A 297 -27.91 -13.73 -17.53
N PRO A 298 -26.94 -14.29 -18.27
CA PRO A 298 -26.72 -13.96 -19.68
C PRO A 298 -27.93 -14.26 -20.55
N TRP A 299 -28.65 -15.35 -20.28
CA TRP A 299 -29.79 -15.76 -21.07
C TRP A 299 -31.00 -14.85 -20.83
N LEU A 300 -31.27 -14.52 -19.55
CA LEU A 300 -32.30 -13.54 -19.20
C LEU A 300 -32.01 -12.17 -19.80
N TYR A 301 -30.75 -11.72 -19.76
CA TYR A 301 -30.34 -10.45 -20.37
C TYR A 301 -30.54 -10.43 -21.89
N GLN A 302 -30.12 -11.49 -22.59
CA GLN A 302 -30.30 -11.60 -24.03
C GLN A 302 -31.79 -11.64 -24.43
N ASP A 303 -32.64 -12.35 -23.69
CA ASP A 303 -34.09 -12.33 -23.93
C ASP A 303 -34.67 -10.93 -23.73
N PHE A 304 -34.29 -10.25 -22.65
CA PHE A 304 -34.70 -8.89 -22.35
C PHE A 304 -34.34 -7.90 -23.47
N VAL A 305 -33.08 -7.92 -23.92
CA VAL A 305 -32.59 -7.08 -25.02
C VAL A 305 -33.34 -7.37 -26.32
N ARG A 306 -33.57 -8.65 -26.65
CA ARG A 306 -34.33 -9.04 -27.84
C ARG A 306 -35.78 -8.53 -27.79
N ARG A 307 -36.44 -8.66 -26.63
CA ARG A 307 -37.84 -8.24 -26.43
C ARG A 307 -38.00 -6.73 -26.40
N SER A 308 -36.97 -5.98 -26.03
CA SER A 308 -36.99 -4.51 -26.03
C SER A 308 -37.18 -3.92 -27.44
N LYS A 309 -36.77 -4.65 -28.49
CA LYS A 309 -36.75 -4.16 -29.89
C LYS A 309 -36.02 -2.82 -30.01
N GLY A 310 -34.94 -2.64 -29.23
CA GLY A 310 -34.14 -1.42 -29.18
C GLY A 310 -34.78 -0.27 -28.40
N ARG A 311 -35.88 -0.51 -27.67
CA ARG A 311 -36.55 0.49 -26.83
C ARG A 311 -36.42 0.13 -25.36
N PHE A 312 -35.50 0.79 -24.67
CA PHE A 312 -35.28 0.63 -23.23
C PHE A 312 -35.86 1.83 -22.49
N THR A 313 -37.10 1.73 -22.04
CA THR A 313 -37.76 2.77 -21.22
C THR A 313 -37.57 2.47 -19.73
N MET A 314 -37.67 3.48 -18.86
CA MET A 314 -37.52 3.24 -17.41
C MET A 314 -38.46 2.14 -16.88
N PRO A 315 -39.78 2.13 -17.19
CA PRO A 315 -40.66 1.06 -16.70
C PRO A 315 -40.24 -0.33 -17.17
N PHE A 316 -39.68 -0.42 -18.38
CA PHE A 316 -39.22 -1.69 -18.94
C PHE A 316 -37.96 -2.19 -18.23
N ILE A 317 -37.00 -1.29 -17.96
CA ILE A 317 -35.78 -1.59 -17.19
C ILE A 317 -36.14 -1.99 -15.76
N THR A 318 -36.99 -1.21 -15.08
CA THR A 318 -37.43 -1.49 -13.71
C THR A 318 -38.17 -2.82 -13.60
N ALA A 319 -39.05 -3.13 -14.55
CA ALA A 319 -39.77 -4.41 -14.56
C ALA A 319 -38.84 -5.61 -14.74
N PHE A 320 -37.83 -5.51 -15.61
CA PHE A 320 -36.84 -6.56 -15.78
C PHE A 320 -35.96 -6.73 -14.53
N ALA A 321 -35.46 -5.62 -13.98
CA ALA A 321 -34.66 -5.64 -12.76
C ALA A 321 -35.40 -6.31 -11.59
N ALA A 322 -36.69 -5.98 -11.40
CA ALA A 322 -37.54 -6.62 -10.41
C ALA A 322 -37.72 -8.13 -10.67
N SER A 323 -37.82 -8.56 -11.94
CA SER A 323 -37.99 -9.98 -12.27
C SER A 323 -36.77 -10.86 -11.96
N ILE A 324 -35.59 -10.24 -11.82
CA ILE A 324 -34.33 -10.92 -11.47
C ILE A 324 -33.85 -10.56 -10.06
N ASP A 325 -34.67 -9.84 -9.27
CA ASP A 325 -34.35 -9.35 -7.93
C ASP A 325 -33.03 -8.54 -7.90
N ARG A 326 -32.93 -7.53 -8.78
CA ARG A 326 -31.78 -6.63 -8.87
C ARG A 326 -32.20 -5.17 -8.82
N ASP A 327 -31.26 -4.34 -8.38
CA ASP A 327 -31.37 -2.89 -8.51
C ASP A 327 -31.47 -2.48 -10.01
N PRO A 328 -32.43 -1.61 -10.38
CA PRO A 328 -32.60 -1.16 -11.76
C PRO A 328 -31.40 -0.39 -12.31
N GLY A 329 -30.60 0.24 -11.45
CA GLY A 329 -29.34 0.88 -11.81
C GLY A 329 -28.36 -0.11 -12.41
N ILE A 330 -28.26 -1.34 -11.89
CA ILE A 330 -27.39 -2.41 -12.42
C ILE A 330 -27.73 -2.73 -13.87
N VAL A 331 -29.02 -2.91 -14.19
CA VAL A 331 -29.49 -3.16 -15.56
C VAL A 331 -29.18 -1.98 -16.46
N LEU A 332 -29.44 -0.75 -15.99
CA LEU A 332 -29.12 0.47 -16.72
C LEU A 332 -27.62 0.57 -17.02
N GLY A 333 -26.76 0.29 -16.03
CA GLY A 333 -25.31 0.29 -16.18
C GLY A 333 -24.83 -0.71 -17.23
N ARG A 334 -25.39 -1.93 -17.22
CA ARG A 334 -25.10 -2.96 -18.22
C ARG A 334 -25.49 -2.52 -19.65
N LEU A 335 -26.67 -1.93 -19.82
CA LEU A 335 -27.13 -1.41 -21.11
C LEU A 335 -26.27 -0.25 -21.64
N GLU A 336 -25.80 0.63 -20.75
CA GLU A 336 -24.88 1.73 -21.12
C GLU A 336 -23.50 1.19 -21.53
N ASN A 337 -22.98 0.20 -20.79
CA ASN A 337 -21.70 -0.44 -21.09
C ASN A 337 -21.71 -1.16 -22.46
N ASP A 338 -22.79 -1.88 -22.76
CA ASP A 338 -22.93 -2.62 -24.02
C ASP A 338 -23.33 -1.72 -25.21
N GLY A 339 -23.47 -0.41 -24.99
CA GLY A 339 -23.74 0.57 -26.05
C GLY A 339 -25.19 0.64 -26.52
N TYR A 340 -26.14 -0.03 -25.85
CA TYR A 340 -27.56 0.06 -26.17
C TYR A 340 -28.17 1.41 -25.79
N LEU A 341 -27.61 2.07 -24.77
CA LEU A 341 -28.02 3.40 -24.31
C LEU A 341 -26.81 4.33 -24.26
N LYS A 342 -27.01 5.58 -24.68
CA LYS A 342 -26.00 6.63 -24.45
C LYS A 342 -25.98 6.99 -22.97
N HIS A 343 -24.79 7.32 -22.47
CA HIS A 343 -24.62 7.91 -21.16
C HIS A 343 -25.42 9.23 -21.09
N ARG A 344 -26.12 9.49 -19.98
CA ARG A 344 -27.07 10.62 -19.80
C ARG A 344 -28.34 10.57 -20.68
N ASN A 345 -28.96 9.40 -20.75
CA ASN A 345 -30.27 9.13 -21.37
C ASN A 345 -31.51 9.67 -20.61
N GLY A 346 -31.33 10.51 -19.58
CA GLY A 346 -32.43 11.01 -18.75
C GLY A 346 -32.97 10.03 -17.69
N MET A 347 -32.41 8.82 -17.57
CA MET A 347 -32.84 7.78 -16.60
C MET A 347 -31.94 7.69 -15.37
N GLN A 348 -31.21 8.76 -15.06
CA GLN A 348 -30.25 8.78 -13.94
C GLN A 348 -30.93 8.61 -12.58
N SER A 349 -32.23 8.87 -12.49
CA SER A 349 -33.05 8.58 -11.30
C SER A 349 -33.12 7.09 -10.95
N LEU A 350 -32.78 6.18 -11.87
CA LEU A 350 -32.67 4.74 -11.58
C LEU A 350 -31.38 4.37 -10.85
N ARG A 351 -30.40 5.27 -10.78
CA ARG A 351 -29.15 5.03 -10.05
C ARG A 351 -29.28 5.48 -8.60
N CYS A 352 -29.11 4.54 -7.68
CA CYS A 352 -28.88 4.86 -6.27
C CYS A 352 -27.39 5.16 -6.04
N LYS A 353 -27.08 6.16 -5.21
CA LYS A 353 -25.71 6.53 -4.85
C LYS A 353 -25.45 6.19 -3.39
N TYR A 354 -24.45 5.34 -3.15
CA TYR A 354 -23.98 4.99 -1.82
C TYR A 354 -23.07 6.07 -1.24
N HIS A 355 -22.94 6.08 0.08
CA HIS A 355 -21.95 6.89 0.78
C HIS A 355 -21.09 5.95 1.61
N VAL A 356 -19.77 6.05 1.44
CA VAL A 356 -18.85 5.31 2.27
C VAL A 356 -18.63 6.10 3.56
N SER A 357 -19.03 5.52 4.68
CA SER A 357 -18.60 5.97 6.00
C SER A 357 -17.32 5.23 6.36
N VAL A 358 -16.22 5.95 6.54
CA VAL A 358 -14.99 5.36 7.06
C VAL A 358 -15.23 4.97 8.53
N GLU A 359 -15.24 3.67 8.80
CA GLU A 359 -15.20 3.11 10.17
C GLU A 359 -13.78 3.11 10.76
#